data_AF-L9ZGT2-F1
#
_entry.id   AF-L9ZGT2-F1
#
_cell.length_a   1.000
_cell.length_b   1.000
_cell.length_c   1.000
_cell.angle_alpha   90.00
_cell.angle_beta   90.00
_cell.angle_gamma   90.00
#
_symmetry.space_group_name_H-M   'P 1'
#
loop_
_entity.id
_entity.type
_entity.pdbx_description
1 polymer ?
#
loop_
_entity_poly.entity_id
_entity_poly.type
_entity_poly.pdbx_seq_one_letter_code
_entity_poly.pdbx_strand_id
1 'polypeptide(L)'
;MFDDHDELSLDEVLLDVNKWDQITDLVIEHDEFDLIPANSTYTGNKTPLDSADAGEKRLGKILTRLETDYHYIVCDCPPDFSAFAKNAVTAGENVVVPMVPRSEMVHSTNLLFDMYDTLGMMHDLDIEYLAFTMTYTSTKETKQMREVLDWFDETFGENGVKIDDRAAFDRAKWEAGSIYVHEESLQNDQFPQFDTVVKRVLDQTSPPDFNGDVEEMRQKTTDEIRSREIEA
;
A
#
# COMPACT_ATOMS: atom_id res chain seq x y z
N MET A 1 9.87 -16.82 21.19
CA MET A 1 10.21 -15.39 21.15
C MET A 1 8.94 -14.72 21.60
N PHE A 2 8.88 -14.37 22.88
CA PHE A 2 7.67 -13.79 23.46
C PHE A 2 7.73 -12.30 23.10
N ASP A 3 6.71 -11.78 22.42
CA ASP A 3 6.57 -10.34 22.18
C ASP A 3 6.58 -9.64 23.54
N ASP A 4 7.47 -8.67 23.68
CA ASP A 4 7.51 -7.82 24.85
C ASP A 4 6.34 -6.84 24.73
N HIS A 5 5.23 -7.12 25.42
CA HIS A 5 4.05 -6.26 25.42
C HIS A 5 4.28 -4.89 26.08
N ASP A 6 5.48 -4.63 26.61
CA ASP A 6 5.89 -3.34 27.17
C ASP A 6 6.54 -2.40 26.12
N GLU A 7 6.78 -2.85 24.89
CA GLU A 7 7.32 -2.01 23.81
C GLU A 7 6.20 -1.18 23.15
N LEU A 8 6.44 0.14 22.98
CA LEU A 8 5.49 1.04 22.33
C LEU A 8 5.17 0.52 20.93
N SER A 9 3.89 0.55 20.53
CA SER A 9 3.47 0.01 19.25
C SER A 9 2.41 0.86 18.58
N LEU A 10 2.24 0.69 17.25
CA LEU A 10 1.32 1.51 16.47
C LEU A 10 -0.12 1.45 17.00
N ASP A 11 -0.59 0.26 17.41
CA ASP A 11 -1.92 0.12 18.02
C ASP A 11 -2.07 0.94 19.32
N GLU A 12 -1.05 0.95 20.17
CA GLU A 12 -1.10 1.75 21.40
C GLU A 12 -1.15 3.25 21.11
N VAL A 13 -0.32 3.71 20.17
CA VAL A 13 -0.32 5.10 19.71
C VAL A 13 -1.67 5.45 19.08
N LEU A 14 -2.24 4.58 18.25
CA LEU A 14 -3.57 4.78 17.67
C LEU A 14 -4.67 4.90 18.74
N LEU A 15 -4.60 4.11 19.81
CA LEU A 15 -5.65 4.03 20.82
C LEU A 15 -5.55 5.10 21.91
N ASP A 16 -4.35 5.50 22.31
CA ASP A 16 -4.11 6.48 23.37
C ASP A 16 -3.67 7.83 22.79
N VAL A 17 -4.57 8.82 22.86
CA VAL A 17 -4.32 10.19 22.40
C VAL A 17 -3.11 10.83 23.10
N ASN A 18 -2.78 10.41 24.33
CA ASN A 18 -1.61 10.93 25.05
C ASN A 18 -0.29 10.38 24.52
N LYS A 19 -0.31 9.32 23.71
CA LYS A 19 0.85 8.72 23.06
C LYS A 19 1.04 9.18 21.61
N TRP A 20 0.15 10.03 21.07
CA TRP A 20 0.20 10.43 19.65
C TRP A 20 1.51 11.09 19.21
N ASP A 21 2.16 11.84 20.10
CA ASP A 21 3.44 12.50 19.83
C ASP A 21 4.63 11.52 19.78
N GLN A 22 4.43 10.26 20.20
CA GLN A 22 5.45 9.20 20.17
C GLN A 22 5.44 8.39 18.86
N ILE A 23 4.68 8.81 17.83
CA ILE A 23 4.68 8.12 16.54
C ILE A 23 6.06 8.07 15.90
N THR A 24 6.85 9.14 16.08
CA THR A 24 8.22 9.24 15.56
C THR A 24 9.13 8.19 16.19
N ASP A 25 8.87 7.79 17.44
CA ASP A 25 9.64 6.77 18.15
C ASP A 25 9.44 5.37 17.54
N LEU A 26 8.40 5.17 16.71
CA LEU A 26 8.10 3.91 16.02
C LEU A 26 8.75 3.79 14.65
N VAL A 27 9.39 4.86 14.16
CA VAL A 27 10.00 4.86 12.83
C VAL A 27 11.29 4.03 12.85
N ILE A 28 11.34 3.01 11.99
CA ILE A 28 12.53 2.20 11.73
C ILE A 28 13.12 2.67 10.40
N GLU A 29 14.34 3.18 10.44
CA GLU A 29 15.08 3.58 9.24
C GLU A 29 15.48 2.35 8.40
N HIS A 30 15.29 2.43 7.08
CA HIS A 30 15.76 1.42 6.13
C HIS A 30 16.19 2.09 4.82
N ASP A 31 17.14 1.49 4.12
CA ASP A 31 17.86 2.13 3.00
C ASP A 31 16.95 2.57 1.85
N GLU A 32 15.86 1.82 1.59
CA GLU A 32 14.87 2.15 0.55
C GLU A 32 13.74 3.09 1.03
N PHE A 33 13.31 2.95 2.29
CA PHE A 33 12.17 3.64 2.88
C PHE A 33 12.16 3.46 4.39
N ASP A 34 11.64 4.41 5.15
CA ASP A 34 11.41 4.22 6.58
C ASP A 34 10.09 3.48 6.83
N LEU A 35 10.03 2.70 7.90
CA LEU A 35 8.91 1.82 8.22
C LEU A 35 8.36 2.09 9.63
N ILE A 36 7.04 2.22 9.74
CA ILE A 36 6.34 2.10 11.03
C ILE A 36 5.72 0.70 11.08
N PRO A 37 6.19 -0.21 11.96
CA PRO A 37 5.71 -1.58 11.99
C PRO A 37 4.29 -1.66 12.54
N ALA A 38 3.47 -2.50 11.90
CA ALA A 38 2.23 -2.98 12.49
C ALA A 38 2.54 -3.99 13.61
N ASN A 39 1.60 -4.18 14.52
CA ASN A 39 1.67 -5.22 15.54
C ASN A 39 0.40 -6.08 15.49
N SER A 40 0.46 -7.30 16.05
CA SER A 40 -0.68 -8.23 16.02
C SER A 40 -1.58 -8.14 17.25
N THR A 41 -1.51 -7.04 18.02
CA THR A 41 -2.18 -6.96 19.33
C THR A 41 -3.69 -6.98 19.20
N TYR A 42 -4.25 -6.27 18.22
CA TYR A 42 -5.69 -6.21 17.98
C TYR A 42 -6.10 -6.85 16.65
N THR A 43 -5.71 -8.10 16.43
CA THR A 43 -6.19 -8.90 15.29
C THR A 43 -7.57 -9.53 15.62
N GLY A 44 -8.65 -8.85 15.26
CA GLY A 44 -10.00 -9.37 15.42
C GLY A 44 -11.06 -8.53 14.70
N ASN A 45 -12.24 -9.09 14.47
CA ASN A 45 -13.33 -8.44 13.71
C ASN A 45 -13.87 -7.15 14.35
N LYS A 46 -13.53 -6.89 15.62
CA LYS A 46 -13.80 -5.63 16.31
C LYS A 46 -12.57 -5.27 17.13
N THR A 47 -12.07 -4.08 16.89
CA THR A 47 -10.93 -3.49 17.57
C THR A 47 -11.40 -2.42 18.55
N PRO A 48 -10.59 -2.01 19.54
CA PRO A 48 -10.94 -0.86 20.37
C PRO A 48 -11.11 0.44 19.55
N LEU A 49 -10.49 0.54 18.36
CA LEU A 49 -10.67 1.66 17.43
C LEU A 49 -12.12 1.81 16.96
N ASP A 50 -12.86 0.71 16.77
CA ASP A 50 -14.26 0.76 16.32
C ASP A 50 -15.20 1.45 17.34
N SER A 51 -14.81 1.50 18.61
CA SER A 51 -15.56 2.17 19.68
C SER A 51 -14.91 3.48 20.12
N ALA A 52 -13.76 3.83 19.54
CA ALA A 52 -13.00 4.99 19.90
C ALA A 52 -13.57 6.25 19.26
N ASP A 53 -13.53 7.37 19.98
CA ASP A 53 -13.96 8.65 19.41
C ASP A 53 -13.07 9.02 18.20
N ALA A 54 -13.74 9.39 17.12
CA ALA A 54 -13.18 9.58 15.79
C ALA A 54 -12.19 8.46 15.38
N GLY A 55 -12.45 7.21 15.80
CA GLY A 55 -11.51 6.09 15.70
C GLY A 55 -10.98 5.85 14.30
N GLU A 56 -11.82 6.07 13.29
CA GLU A 56 -11.48 5.91 11.88
C GLU A 56 -10.60 7.03 11.32
N LYS A 57 -10.45 8.18 11.99
CA LYS A 57 -9.65 9.33 11.52
C LYS A 57 -8.36 9.55 12.33
N ARG A 58 -7.96 8.57 13.14
CA ARG A 58 -6.86 8.76 14.10
C ARG A 58 -5.49 8.71 13.43
N LEU A 59 -5.30 7.80 12.48
CA LEU A 59 -4.03 7.67 11.76
C LEU A 59 -3.65 8.98 11.08
N GLY A 60 -4.56 9.60 10.31
CA GLY A 60 -4.30 10.90 9.68
C GLY A 60 -3.85 11.97 10.68
N LYS A 61 -4.46 12.04 11.87
CA LYS A 61 -4.05 12.97 12.93
C LYS A 61 -2.68 12.64 13.52
N ILE A 62 -2.35 11.37 13.64
CA ILE A 62 -1.06 10.93 14.18
C ILE A 62 0.05 11.21 13.17
N LEU A 63 -0.16 10.95 11.87
CA LEU A 63 0.82 11.20 10.82
C LEU A 63 1.25 12.68 10.74
N THR A 64 0.38 13.64 11.08
CA THR A 64 0.75 15.07 11.15
C THR A 64 1.79 15.42 12.24
N ARG A 65 2.15 14.46 13.09
CA ARG A 65 3.12 14.61 14.18
C ARG A 65 4.48 14.00 13.86
N LEU A 66 4.64 13.37 12.71
CA LEU A 66 5.94 12.89 12.28
C LEU A 66 6.91 14.06 12.18
N GLU A 67 8.11 13.89 12.73
CA GLU A 67 9.17 14.90 12.67
C GLU A 67 9.94 14.87 11.34
N THR A 68 9.83 13.75 10.61
CA THR A 68 10.44 13.55 9.29
C THR A 68 9.44 13.92 8.19
N ASP A 69 9.93 14.67 7.20
CA ASP A 69 9.17 15.07 6.01
C ASP A 69 9.19 13.93 4.96
N TYR A 70 8.03 13.34 4.69
CA TYR A 70 7.85 12.28 3.68
C TYR A 70 7.08 12.78 2.46
N HIS A 71 7.62 12.56 1.27
CA HIS A 71 6.92 12.85 0.01
C HIS A 71 5.66 11.98 -0.13
N TYR A 72 5.80 10.69 0.19
CA TYR A 72 4.71 9.72 0.16
C TYR A 72 4.70 8.89 1.44
N ILE A 73 3.50 8.58 1.91
CA ILE A 73 3.26 7.58 2.95
C ILE A 73 2.40 6.50 2.31
N VAL A 74 2.89 5.25 2.31
CA VAL A 74 2.15 4.10 1.77
C VAL A 74 1.65 3.26 2.94
N CYS A 75 0.35 3.02 2.99
CA CYS A 75 -0.27 2.17 4.02
C CYS A 75 -0.62 0.80 3.43
N ASP A 76 0.10 -0.25 3.84
CA ASP A 76 -0.32 -1.62 3.57
C ASP A 76 -1.54 -1.96 4.43
N CYS A 77 -2.69 -2.12 3.77
CA CYS A 77 -3.96 -2.30 4.45
C CYS A 77 -4.30 -3.78 4.61
N PRO A 78 -4.91 -4.18 5.75
CA PRO A 78 -5.47 -5.52 5.86
C PRO A 78 -6.54 -5.75 4.78
N PRO A 79 -6.78 -7.00 4.37
CA PRO A 79 -7.68 -7.33 3.24
C PRO A 79 -9.17 -7.15 3.56
N ASP A 80 -9.50 -6.57 4.71
CA ASP A 80 -10.85 -6.36 5.21
C ASP A 80 -11.17 -4.86 5.37
N PHE A 81 -12.45 -4.55 5.54
CA PHE A 81 -12.89 -3.19 5.83
C PHE A 81 -12.84 -2.89 7.35
N SER A 82 -11.71 -3.22 7.98
CA SER A 82 -11.50 -2.98 9.42
C SER A 82 -11.29 -1.50 9.76
N ALA A 83 -11.25 -1.19 11.06
CA ALA A 83 -10.87 0.13 11.55
C ALA A 83 -9.52 0.61 11.01
N PHE A 84 -8.57 -0.30 10.79
CA PHE A 84 -7.25 0.02 10.25
C PHE A 84 -7.32 0.44 8.78
N ALA A 85 -8.02 -0.32 7.94
CA ALA A 85 -8.23 0.04 6.53
C ALA A 85 -8.96 1.38 6.39
N LYS A 86 -9.99 1.64 7.22
CA LYS A 86 -10.69 2.95 7.25
C LYS A 86 -9.75 4.08 7.68
N ASN A 87 -8.84 3.84 8.62
CA ASN A 87 -7.83 4.82 9.02
C ASN A 87 -6.86 5.17 7.89
N ALA A 88 -6.40 4.18 7.12
CA ALA A 88 -5.55 4.43 5.95
C ALA A 88 -6.29 5.26 4.89
N VAL A 89 -7.52 4.87 4.56
CA VAL A 89 -8.30 5.56 3.52
C VAL A 89 -8.71 6.96 3.93
N THR A 90 -9.15 7.17 5.17
CA THR A 90 -9.48 8.54 5.65
C THR A 90 -8.26 9.43 5.84
N ALA A 91 -7.05 8.86 5.94
CA ALA A 91 -5.81 9.62 6.04
C ALA A 91 -5.26 10.02 4.68
N GLY A 92 -5.35 9.14 3.68
CA GLY A 92 -4.72 9.33 2.37
C GLY A 92 -5.67 9.73 1.24
N GLU A 93 -6.95 9.34 1.30
CA GLU A 93 -7.97 9.48 0.25
C GLU A 93 -7.60 8.86 -1.12
N ASN A 94 -6.38 8.35 -1.26
CA ASN A 94 -5.83 7.77 -2.48
C ASN A 94 -5.66 6.26 -2.32
N VAL A 95 -6.24 5.48 -3.24
CA VAL A 95 -6.30 4.02 -3.13
C VAL A 95 -5.71 3.36 -4.38
N VAL A 96 -4.80 2.41 -4.16
CA VAL A 96 -4.37 1.43 -5.17
C VAL A 96 -5.04 0.10 -4.84
N VAL A 97 -5.69 -0.52 -5.82
CA VAL A 97 -6.51 -1.72 -5.61
C VAL A 97 -5.85 -2.95 -6.23
N PRO A 98 -5.20 -3.80 -5.42
CA PRO A 98 -4.67 -5.08 -5.88
C PRO A 98 -5.73 -6.17 -5.94
N MET A 99 -5.78 -6.90 -7.05
CA MET A 99 -6.73 -7.98 -7.32
C MET A 99 -6.02 -9.26 -7.73
N VAL A 100 -6.73 -10.39 -7.56
CA VAL A 100 -6.32 -11.72 -8.05
C VAL A 100 -7.50 -12.38 -8.77
N PRO A 101 -7.29 -13.17 -9.83
CA PRO A 101 -8.37 -13.63 -10.71
C PRO A 101 -9.12 -14.84 -10.10
N ARG A 102 -9.90 -14.58 -9.07
CA ARG A 102 -10.84 -15.53 -8.46
C ARG A 102 -12.27 -15.18 -8.87
N SER A 103 -13.13 -16.19 -9.01
CA SER A 103 -14.52 -16.00 -9.46
C SER A 103 -15.31 -15.03 -8.57
N GLU A 104 -15.01 -15.00 -7.28
CA GLU A 104 -15.65 -14.14 -6.29
C GLU A 104 -15.11 -12.68 -6.31
N MET A 105 -13.97 -12.45 -6.96
CA MET A 105 -13.26 -11.16 -6.97
C MET A 105 -14.12 -10.03 -7.49
N VAL A 106 -14.88 -10.27 -8.56
CA VAL A 106 -15.77 -9.26 -9.17
C VAL A 106 -16.79 -8.75 -8.15
N HIS A 107 -17.42 -9.67 -7.43
CA HIS A 107 -18.40 -9.32 -6.40
C HIS A 107 -17.75 -8.61 -5.22
N SER A 108 -16.62 -9.13 -4.71
CA SER A 108 -15.89 -8.52 -3.60
C SER A 108 -15.36 -7.12 -3.93
N THR A 109 -14.94 -6.88 -5.18
CA THR A 109 -14.46 -5.57 -5.65
C THR A 109 -15.59 -4.54 -5.65
N ASN A 110 -16.76 -4.89 -6.18
CA ASN A 110 -17.92 -4.00 -6.15
C ASN A 110 -18.34 -3.68 -4.71
N LEU A 111 -18.33 -4.68 -3.82
CA LEU A 111 -18.62 -4.47 -2.41
C LEU A 111 -17.61 -3.50 -1.76
N LEU A 112 -16.32 -3.62 -2.08
CA LEU A 112 -15.30 -2.70 -1.59
C LEU A 112 -15.57 -1.25 -2.03
N PHE A 113 -15.92 -1.04 -3.30
CA PHE A 113 -16.27 0.28 -3.82
C PHE A 113 -17.50 0.87 -3.11
N ASP A 114 -18.58 0.10 -2.96
CA ASP A 114 -19.78 0.54 -2.23
C ASP A 114 -19.45 0.97 -0.78
N MET A 115 -18.52 0.24 -0.14
CA MET A 115 -18.07 0.52 1.23
C MET A 115 -17.22 1.79 1.31
N TYR A 116 -16.30 2.00 0.36
CA TYR A 116 -15.52 3.24 0.29
C TYR A 116 -16.39 4.45 -0.09
N ASP A 117 -17.33 4.31 -1.03
CA ASP A 117 -18.30 5.37 -1.34
C ASP A 117 -19.09 5.78 -0.10
N THR A 118 -19.56 4.79 0.68
CA THR A 118 -20.26 5.07 1.94
C THR A 118 -19.35 5.79 2.94
N LEU A 119 -18.09 5.36 3.06
CA LEU A 119 -17.10 6.01 3.94
C LEU A 119 -16.84 7.46 3.53
N GLY A 120 -16.68 7.71 2.21
CA GLY A 120 -16.48 9.03 1.66
C GLY A 120 -17.65 9.96 1.95
N MET A 121 -18.89 9.49 1.77
CA MET A 121 -20.09 10.25 2.14
C MET A 121 -20.20 10.53 3.64
N MET A 122 -19.81 9.59 4.50
CA MET A 122 -19.89 9.74 5.95
C MET A 122 -18.88 10.75 6.49
N HIS A 123 -17.71 10.86 5.85
CA HIS A 123 -16.58 11.63 6.35
C HIS A 123 -16.18 12.83 5.50
N ASP A 124 -16.92 13.09 4.41
CA ASP A 124 -16.67 14.15 3.43
C ASP A 124 -15.28 14.02 2.79
N LEU A 125 -14.99 12.83 2.25
CA LEU A 125 -13.71 12.47 1.61
C LEU A 125 -13.88 12.37 0.10
N ASP A 126 -12.83 12.73 -0.65
CA ASP A 126 -12.75 12.55 -2.09
C ASP A 126 -11.85 11.34 -2.42
N ILE A 127 -12.42 10.14 -2.31
CA ILE A 127 -11.65 8.91 -2.47
C ILE A 127 -11.33 8.67 -3.95
N GLU A 128 -10.05 8.76 -4.29
CA GLU A 128 -9.53 8.56 -5.65
C GLU A 128 -8.85 7.19 -5.80
N TYR A 129 -9.17 6.48 -6.87
CA TYR A 129 -8.53 5.21 -7.23
C TYR A 129 -7.39 5.44 -8.21
N LEU A 130 -6.16 5.44 -7.71
CA LEU A 130 -4.97 5.78 -8.49
C LEU A 130 -4.58 4.70 -9.50
N ALA A 131 -4.73 3.43 -9.13
CA ALA A 131 -4.40 2.30 -9.99
C ALA A 131 -5.15 1.02 -9.58
N PHE A 132 -5.43 0.17 -10.57
CA PHE A 132 -5.96 -1.18 -10.39
C PHE A 132 -4.93 -2.18 -10.89
N THR A 133 -4.57 -3.18 -10.07
CA THR A 133 -3.64 -4.23 -10.49
C THR A 133 -4.29 -5.60 -10.43
N MET A 134 -3.97 -6.47 -11.38
CA MET A 134 -4.42 -7.86 -11.40
C MET A 134 -3.21 -8.78 -11.43
N THR A 135 -2.89 -9.39 -10.29
CA THR A 135 -1.76 -10.31 -10.16
C THR A 135 -2.22 -11.75 -10.44
N TYR A 136 -1.56 -12.41 -11.38
CA TYR A 136 -2.03 -13.68 -11.92
C TYR A 136 -0.87 -14.59 -12.35
N THR A 137 -1.01 -15.91 -12.29
CA THR A 137 0.05 -16.82 -12.79
C THR A 137 -0.31 -17.32 -14.19
N SER A 138 0.30 -16.77 -15.24
CA SER A 138 -0.03 -17.14 -16.64
C SER A 138 0.18 -18.63 -16.95
N THR A 139 1.15 -19.27 -16.30
CA THR A 139 1.44 -20.71 -16.49
C THR A 139 0.39 -21.64 -15.90
N LYS A 140 -0.54 -21.12 -15.10
CA LYS A 140 -1.62 -21.89 -14.42
C LYS A 140 -3.01 -21.41 -14.85
N GLU A 141 -3.13 -20.95 -16.09
CA GLU A 141 -4.37 -20.35 -16.59
C GLU A 141 -5.53 -21.34 -16.67
N THR A 142 -6.67 -20.96 -16.10
CA THR A 142 -7.94 -21.71 -16.17
C THR A 142 -8.98 -20.93 -17.00
N LYS A 143 -10.10 -21.58 -17.35
CA LYS A 143 -11.20 -20.89 -18.04
C LYS A 143 -11.80 -19.77 -17.18
N GLN A 144 -12.01 -20.06 -15.89
CA GLN A 144 -12.56 -19.12 -14.92
C GLN A 144 -11.63 -17.91 -14.73
N MET A 145 -10.32 -18.17 -14.67
CA MET A 145 -9.31 -17.12 -14.58
C MET A 145 -9.36 -16.19 -15.80
N ARG A 146 -9.45 -16.74 -17.02
CA ARG A 146 -9.62 -15.93 -18.23
C ARG A 146 -10.87 -15.06 -18.19
N GLU A 147 -12.00 -15.60 -17.75
CA GLU A 147 -13.25 -14.83 -17.63
C GLU A 147 -13.07 -13.61 -16.70
N VAL A 148 -12.31 -13.76 -15.61
CA VAL A 148 -12.00 -12.64 -14.69
C VAL A 148 -10.98 -11.67 -15.29
N LEU A 149 -9.99 -12.15 -16.05
CA LEU A 149 -9.02 -11.30 -16.74
C LEU A 149 -9.69 -10.48 -17.86
N ASP A 150 -10.59 -11.10 -18.63
CA ASP A 150 -11.37 -10.43 -19.66
C ASP A 150 -12.28 -9.36 -19.03
N TRP A 151 -12.96 -9.69 -17.93
CA TRP A 151 -13.74 -8.71 -17.16
C TRP A 151 -12.87 -7.55 -16.66
N PHE A 152 -11.65 -7.83 -16.18
CA PHE A 152 -10.73 -6.80 -15.70
C PHE A 152 -10.32 -5.85 -16.82
N ASP A 153 -9.98 -6.38 -17.99
CA ASP A 153 -9.65 -5.58 -19.18
C ASP A 153 -10.85 -4.74 -19.65
N GLU A 154 -12.06 -5.31 -19.65
CA GLU A 154 -13.30 -4.59 -20.01
C GLU A 154 -13.64 -3.48 -19.00
N THR A 155 -13.38 -3.70 -17.72
CA THR A 155 -13.77 -2.79 -16.63
C THR A 155 -12.78 -1.64 -16.47
N PHE A 156 -11.48 -1.94 -16.45
CA PHE A 156 -10.45 -0.95 -16.14
C PHE A 156 -9.70 -0.46 -17.38
N GLY A 157 -9.76 -1.19 -18.49
CA GLY A 157 -9.14 -0.78 -19.75
C GLY A 157 -7.66 -0.42 -19.57
N GLU A 158 -7.30 0.78 -20.01
CA GLU A 158 -5.93 1.29 -19.85
C GLU A 158 -5.52 1.50 -18.38
N ASN A 159 -6.48 1.71 -17.47
CA ASN A 159 -6.25 1.94 -16.03
C ASN A 159 -5.94 0.66 -15.25
N GLY A 160 -6.17 -0.51 -15.85
CA GLY A 160 -5.84 -1.80 -15.27
C GLY A 160 -4.44 -2.27 -15.66
N VAL A 161 -3.63 -2.67 -14.69
CA VAL A 161 -2.30 -3.24 -14.92
C VAL A 161 -2.28 -4.71 -14.53
N LYS A 162 -2.06 -5.61 -15.49
CA LYS A 162 -1.91 -7.04 -15.22
C LYS A 162 -0.45 -7.37 -14.94
N ILE A 163 -0.19 -8.08 -13.84
CA ILE A 163 1.16 -8.48 -13.40
C ILE A 163 1.22 -10.01 -13.35
N ASP A 164 2.09 -10.61 -14.16
CA ASP A 164 2.31 -12.05 -14.14
C ASP A 164 3.18 -12.41 -12.93
N ASP A 165 2.65 -13.21 -12.02
CA ASP A 165 3.36 -13.61 -10.81
C ASP A 165 4.48 -14.61 -11.14
N ARG A 166 5.65 -14.37 -10.54
CA ARG A 166 6.90 -15.03 -10.89
C ARG A 166 7.57 -15.51 -9.63
N ALA A 167 8.05 -16.75 -9.67
CA ALA A 167 8.65 -17.39 -8.51
C ALA A 167 9.90 -16.64 -7.96
N ALA A 168 10.54 -15.80 -8.78
CA ALA A 168 11.61 -14.92 -8.36
C ALA A 168 11.14 -13.87 -7.34
N PHE A 169 9.92 -13.35 -7.49
CA PHE A 169 9.33 -12.39 -6.55
C PHE A 169 9.04 -13.04 -5.20
N ASP A 170 8.53 -14.28 -5.19
CA ASP A 170 8.36 -15.04 -3.96
C ASP A 170 9.69 -15.30 -3.27
N ARG A 171 10.75 -15.65 -4.03
CA ARG A 171 12.09 -15.88 -3.47
C ARG A 171 12.68 -14.63 -2.84
N ALA A 172 12.59 -13.48 -3.52
CA ALA A 172 13.02 -12.20 -2.95
C ALA A 172 12.36 -11.94 -1.59
N LYS A 173 11.03 -12.15 -1.50
CA LYS A 173 10.29 -12.03 -0.23
C LYS A 173 10.79 -12.99 0.85
N TRP A 174 11.02 -14.26 0.50
CA TRP A 174 11.51 -15.27 1.45
C TRP A 174 12.94 -14.97 1.95
N GLU A 175 13.74 -14.29 1.13
CA GLU A 175 15.08 -13.82 1.48
C GLU A 175 15.06 -12.46 2.19
N ALA A 176 13.87 -11.92 2.49
CA ALA A 176 13.67 -10.59 3.08
C ALA A 176 14.34 -9.47 2.28
N GLY A 177 14.39 -9.61 0.95
CA GLY A 177 14.98 -8.64 0.03
C GLY A 177 13.95 -8.01 -0.89
N SER A 178 14.26 -6.79 -1.33
CA SER A 178 13.50 -6.09 -2.36
C SER A 178 13.60 -6.79 -3.71
N ILE A 179 12.50 -6.82 -4.47
CA ILE A 179 12.54 -7.33 -5.85
C ILE A 179 13.45 -6.49 -6.74
N TYR A 180 13.80 -5.28 -6.33
CA TYR A 180 14.69 -4.36 -7.05
C TYR A 180 16.18 -4.63 -6.82
N VAL A 181 16.54 -5.43 -5.80
CA VAL A 181 17.93 -5.84 -5.55
C VAL A 181 18.19 -7.32 -5.78
N HIS A 182 17.13 -8.15 -5.79
CA HIS A 182 17.26 -9.59 -5.94
C HIS A 182 17.64 -9.98 -7.39
N GLU A 183 18.79 -10.64 -7.58
CA GLU A 183 19.40 -10.92 -8.89
C GLU A 183 18.44 -11.62 -9.87
N GLU A 184 17.68 -12.61 -9.40
CA GLU A 184 16.74 -13.32 -10.27
C GLU A 184 15.48 -12.50 -10.54
N SER A 185 15.07 -11.64 -9.61
CA SER A 185 13.94 -10.74 -9.82
C SER A 185 14.28 -9.75 -10.91
N LEU A 186 15.50 -9.19 -10.92
CA LEU A 186 15.98 -8.23 -11.91
C LEU A 186 15.94 -8.73 -13.36
N GLN A 187 15.96 -10.05 -13.57
CA GLN A 187 15.88 -10.66 -14.91
C GLN A 187 14.43 -10.79 -15.42
N ASN A 188 13.46 -10.35 -14.63
CA ASN A 188 12.05 -10.53 -14.90
C ASN A 188 11.48 -9.49 -15.88
N ASP A 189 10.55 -9.93 -16.71
CA ASP A 189 9.90 -9.09 -17.72
C ASP A 189 8.71 -8.26 -17.18
N GLN A 190 8.42 -8.35 -15.88
CA GLN A 190 7.26 -7.68 -15.26
C GLN A 190 7.57 -6.31 -14.62
N PHE A 191 8.81 -5.83 -14.60
CA PHE A 191 9.12 -4.49 -14.09
C PHE A 191 8.41 -3.35 -14.81
N PRO A 192 8.25 -3.35 -16.15
CA PRO A 192 7.50 -2.29 -16.83
C PRO A 192 6.06 -2.13 -16.32
N GLN A 193 5.45 -3.19 -15.80
CA GLN A 193 4.12 -3.20 -15.21
C GLN A 193 4.13 -2.45 -13.87
N PHE A 194 5.12 -2.73 -13.00
CA PHE A 194 5.31 -1.96 -11.76
C PHE A 194 5.59 -0.48 -12.06
N ASP A 195 6.44 -0.18 -13.04
CA ASP A 195 6.74 1.19 -13.47
C ASP A 195 5.46 1.90 -13.97
N THR A 196 4.56 1.17 -14.64
CA THR A 196 3.26 1.71 -15.07
C THR A 196 2.37 2.07 -13.87
N VAL A 197 2.35 1.24 -12.82
CA VAL A 197 1.61 1.53 -11.58
C VAL A 197 2.18 2.77 -10.89
N VAL A 198 3.50 2.84 -10.74
CA VAL A 198 4.18 4.00 -10.13
C VAL A 198 3.90 5.26 -10.93
N LYS A 199 4.03 5.22 -12.26
CA LYS A 199 3.74 6.35 -13.13
C LYS A 199 2.31 6.85 -12.95
N ARG A 200 1.32 5.96 -12.81
CA ARG A 200 -0.07 6.35 -12.55
C ARG A 200 -0.22 7.10 -11.23
N VAL A 201 0.43 6.63 -10.17
CA VAL A 201 0.44 7.34 -8.89
C VAL A 201 1.07 8.73 -9.06
N LEU A 202 2.23 8.82 -9.71
CA LEU A 202 2.95 10.09 -9.90
C LEU A 202 2.19 11.08 -10.79
N ASP A 203 1.52 10.61 -11.84
CA ASP A 203 0.77 11.46 -12.78
C ASP A 203 -0.50 12.06 -12.14
N GLN A 204 -1.02 11.43 -11.08
CA GLN A 204 -2.26 11.81 -10.40
C GLN A 204 -2.03 12.48 -9.03
N THR A 205 -0.79 12.49 -8.53
CA THR A 205 -0.47 13.05 -7.20
C THR A 205 0.54 14.19 -7.29
N SER A 206 0.58 15.05 -6.27
CA SER A 206 1.52 16.16 -6.17
C SER A 206 2.04 16.27 -4.73
N PRO A 207 2.99 15.40 -4.35
CA PRO A 207 3.55 15.41 -2.99
C PRO A 207 4.31 16.72 -2.75
N PRO A 208 4.45 17.17 -1.49
CA PRO A 208 5.32 18.30 -1.15
C PRO A 208 6.76 18.03 -1.60
N ASP A 209 7.45 19.05 -2.11
CA ASP A 209 8.81 18.91 -2.66
C ASP A 209 9.92 18.99 -1.59
N PHE A 210 9.61 19.49 -0.39
CA PHE A 210 10.53 19.70 0.74
C PHE A 210 11.89 20.34 0.34
N ASN A 211 11.91 21.19 -0.68
CA ASN A 211 13.11 21.76 -1.31
C ASN A 211 14.10 20.73 -1.92
N GLY A 212 13.66 19.50 -2.17
CA GLY A 212 14.38 18.52 -2.97
C GLY A 212 14.33 18.86 -4.46
N ASP A 213 15.32 18.41 -5.23
CA ASP A 213 15.31 18.54 -6.69
C ASP A 213 14.40 17.47 -7.32
N VAL A 214 13.09 17.70 -7.21
CA VAL A 214 12.04 16.79 -7.73
C VAL A 214 12.17 16.64 -9.25
N GLU A 215 12.62 17.66 -9.95
CA GLU A 215 12.81 17.63 -11.40
C GLU A 215 14.00 16.76 -11.79
N GLU A 216 15.12 16.81 -11.05
CA GLU A 216 16.24 15.88 -11.21
C GLU A 216 15.79 14.43 -10.95
N MET A 217 15.01 14.20 -9.89
CA MET A 217 14.53 12.85 -9.55
C MET A 217 13.55 12.30 -10.59
N ARG A 218 12.69 13.14 -11.19
CA ARG A 218 11.79 12.76 -12.30
C ARG A 218 12.52 12.43 -13.59
N GLN A 219 13.73 12.94 -13.78
CA GLN A 219 14.55 12.67 -14.97
C GLN A 219 15.36 11.38 -14.85
N LYS A 220 15.50 10.81 -13.65
CA LYS A 220 16.20 9.54 -13.44
C LYS A 220 15.41 8.40 -14.08
N THR A 221 16.12 7.60 -14.85
CA THR A 221 15.60 6.34 -15.40
C THR A 221 15.40 5.32 -14.28
N THR A 222 14.52 4.35 -14.52
CA THR A 222 14.29 3.26 -13.57
C THR A 222 15.60 2.50 -13.24
N ASP A 223 16.49 2.36 -14.21
CA ASP A 223 17.80 1.71 -14.02
C ASP A 223 18.74 2.55 -13.14
N GLU A 224 18.73 3.89 -13.28
CA GLU A 224 19.51 4.79 -12.42
C GLU A 224 19.00 4.77 -10.97
N ILE A 225 17.68 4.72 -10.77
CA ILE A 225 17.07 4.60 -9.44
C ILE A 225 17.49 3.29 -8.79
N ARG A 226 17.41 2.16 -9.52
CA ARG A 226 17.81 0.82 -9.04
C ARG A 226 19.31 0.69 -8.78
N SER A 227 20.14 1.44 -9.49
CA SER A 227 21.61 1.36 -9.33
C SER A 227 22.16 2.02 -8.07
N ARG A 228 21.37 2.86 -7.37
CA ARG A 228 21.81 3.50 -6.11
C ARG A 228 22.05 2.52 -4.97
N GLU A 229 21.49 1.31 -5.02
CA GLU A 229 21.57 0.32 -3.93
C GLU A 229 22.84 -0.54 -3.97
N ILE A 230 23.71 -0.41 -4.99
CA ILE A 230 24.91 -1.26 -5.10
C ILE A 230 26.15 -0.64 -4.41
N GLU A 231 26.10 0.63 -3.98
CA GLU A 231 27.28 1.35 -3.43
C GLU A 231 27.15 1.87 -1.97
N ALA A 232 26.22 1.37 -1.16
CA ALA A 232 26.19 1.62 0.29
C ALA A 232 26.59 0.36 1.07
#